data_AF-A0A8J8F3G6-F1
#
_entry.id   AF-A0A8J8F3G6-F1
#
_cell.length_a   1.000
_cell.length_b   1.000
_cell.length_c   1.000
_cell.angle_alpha   90.00
_cell.angle_beta   90.00
_cell.angle_gamma   90.00
#
_symmetry.space_group_name_H-M   'P 1'
#
loop_
_entity.id
_entity.type
_entity.pdbx_description
1 polymer ?
#
loop_
_entity_poly.entity_id
_entity_poly.type
_entity_poly.pdbx_seq_one_letter_code
_entity_poly.pdbx_strand_id
1 'polypeptide(L)' 'MPTCQDCGGYVTRDFVRVFGLNGAVAGCPDCTTYRELTEGGGAEDVGESREPVGEQRPT' A
#
# COMPACT_ATOMS: atom_id res chain seq x y z
N MET A 1 3.67 20.55 6.34
CA MET A 1 3.96 19.74 5.14
C MET A 1 4.16 18.31 5.63
N PRO A 2 3.46 17.30 5.10
CA PRO A 2 3.67 15.92 5.53
C PRO A 2 5.09 15.43 5.16
N THR A 3 5.61 14.48 5.92
CA THR A 3 6.97 13.94 5.77
C THR A 3 6.95 12.40 5.73
N CYS A 4 7.91 11.84 5.01
CA CYS A 4 8.19 10.41 4.98
C CYS A 4 8.65 9.92 6.35
N GLN A 5 8.13 8.79 6.82
CA GLN A 5 8.56 8.21 8.10
C GLN A 5 9.87 7.41 8.00
N ASP A 6 10.22 6.93 6.79
CA ASP A 6 11.45 6.19 6.56
C ASP A 6 12.69 7.09 6.47
N CYS A 7 12.65 8.11 5.59
CA CYS A 7 13.82 8.97 5.35
C CYS A 7 13.66 10.42 5.84
N GLY A 8 12.49 10.82 6.33
CA GLY A 8 12.21 12.21 6.74
C GLY A 8 12.02 13.20 5.58
N GLY A 9 12.07 12.73 4.33
CA GLY A 9 11.88 13.57 3.13
C GLY A 9 10.48 14.20 3.06
N TYR A 10 10.38 15.35 2.39
CA TYR A 10 9.11 16.06 2.22
C TYR A 10 8.21 15.37 1.19
N VAL A 11 6.92 15.25 1.50
CA VAL A 11 5.90 14.74 0.57
C VAL A 11 4.71 15.69 0.47
N THR A 12 3.91 15.53 -0.58
CA THR A 12 2.70 16.33 -0.78
C THR A 12 1.50 15.70 -0.07
N ARG A 13 0.48 16.52 0.23
CA ARG A 13 -0.78 16.00 0.79
C ARG A 13 -1.47 15.03 -0.16
N ASP A 14 -1.37 15.27 -1.47
CA ASP A 14 -1.93 14.37 -2.48
C ASP A 14 -1.23 13.02 -2.48
N PHE A 15 0.09 13.00 -2.26
CA PHE A 15 0.84 11.75 -2.13
C PHE A 15 0.37 10.94 -0.91
N VAL A 16 0.19 11.61 0.25
CA VAL A 16 -0.32 10.97 1.47
C VAL A 16 -1.74 10.43 1.30
N ARG A 17 -2.58 11.04 0.47
CA ARG A 17 -3.94 10.53 0.21
C ARG A 17 -3.95 9.22 -0.56
N VAL A 18 -2.95 8.97 -1.39
CA VAL A 18 -2.89 7.79 -2.27
C VAL A 18 -2.13 6.64 -1.61
N PHE A 19 -0.98 6.95 -1.00
CA PHE A 19 -0.05 5.95 -0.47
C PHE A 19 0.09 5.99 1.05
N GLY A 20 -0.61 6.92 1.71
CA GLY A 20 -0.52 7.10 3.15
C GLY A 20 -1.66 6.44 3.90
N LEU A 21 -1.38 6.09 5.14
CA LEU A 21 -2.33 5.58 6.11
C LEU A 21 -2.41 6.57 7.28
N ASN A 22 -3.62 6.96 7.69
CA ASN A 22 -3.84 7.90 8.79
C ASN A 22 -3.10 9.25 8.66
N GLY A 23 -2.83 9.71 7.43
CA GLY A 23 -2.15 10.98 7.20
C GLY A 23 -0.62 10.93 7.28
N ALA A 24 -0.03 9.75 7.34
CA ALA A 24 1.42 9.54 7.24
C ALA A 24 1.75 8.53 6.12
N VAL A 25 2.96 8.60 5.57
CA VAL A 25 3.45 7.65 4.57
C VAL A 25 4.63 6.88 5.13
N ALA A 26 4.63 5.57 4.95
CA ALA A 26 5.74 4.72 5.38
C ALA A 26 7.01 5.06 4.58
N GLY A 27 6.90 5.14 3.25
CA GLY A 27 8.00 5.49 2.35
C GLY A 27 7.65 6.63 1.37
N CYS A 28 8.65 7.13 0.64
CA CYS A 28 8.48 8.12 -0.42
C CYS A 28 9.38 7.79 -1.63
N PRO A 29 9.15 8.38 -2.82
CA PRO A 29 9.91 8.06 -4.03
C PRO A 29 11.39 8.45 -3.99
N ASP A 30 11.83 9.15 -2.93
CA ASP A 30 13.23 9.51 -2.70
C ASP A 30 14.03 8.36 -2.05
N CYS A 31 13.36 7.52 -1.25
CA CYS A 31 14.00 6.44 -0.47
C CYS A 31 13.53 5.03 -0.83
N THR A 32 12.40 4.88 -1.54
CA THR A 32 11.82 3.59 -1.92
C THR A 32 11.25 3.62 -3.34
N THR A 33 10.92 2.46 -3.89
CA THR A 33 10.26 2.36 -5.21
C THR A 33 8.73 2.41 -5.10
N TYR A 34 8.06 2.80 -6.19
CA TYR A 34 6.59 2.76 -6.29
C TYR A 34 6.00 1.35 -6.09
N ARG A 35 6.76 0.30 -6.41
CA ARG A 35 6.32 -1.07 -6.19
C ARG A 35 6.15 -1.34 -4.69
N GLU A 36 7.17 -1.04 -3.90
CA GLU A 36 7.16 -1.20 -2.44
C GLU A 36 6.12 -0.30 -1.76
N LEU A 37 5.87 0.90 -2.29
CA LEU A 37 4.81 1.80 -1.79
C LEU A 37 3.40 1.23 -1.98
N THR A 38 3.19 0.52 -3.09
CA THR A 38 1.89 -0.08 -3.43
C THR A 38 1.70 -1.40 -2.67
N GLU A 39 2.76 -2.20 -2.57
CA GLU A 39 2.78 -3.47 -1.83
C GLU A 39 2.73 -3.28 -0.30
N GLY A 40 3.19 -2.15 0.23
CA GLY A 40 3.31 -1.91 1.68
C GLY A 40 2.34 -0.91 2.31
N GLY A 41 1.57 -0.14 1.53
CA GLY A 41 0.78 0.97 2.09
C GLY A 41 -0.42 1.46 1.30
N GLY A 42 -0.72 0.86 0.14
CA GLY A 42 -1.83 1.28 -0.71
C GLY A 42 -2.84 0.16 -0.85
N ALA A 43 -3.86 0.16 0.01
CA ALA A 43 -4.97 -0.79 0.02
C ALA A 43 -4.57 -2.24 0.38
N GLU A 44 -4.43 -2.48 1.68
CA GLU A 44 -5.03 -3.71 2.22
C GLU A 44 -6.53 -3.58 1.97
N ASP A 45 -6.97 -3.99 0.78
CA ASP A 45 -8.36 -4.35 0.55
C ASP A 45 -8.66 -5.43 1.59
N VAL A 46 -9.36 -5.05 2.66
CA VAL A 46 -10.08 -6.01 3.49
C VAL A 46 -11.19 -6.55 2.59
N GLY A 47 -10.79 -7.46 1.72
CA GLY A 47 -11.59 -8.20 0.76
C GLY A 47 -11.06 -9.62 0.69
N GLU A 48 -10.99 -10.24 1.87
CA GLU A 48 -11.40 -11.61 2.13
C GLU A 48 -11.74 -12.41 0.85
N SER A 49 -10.81 -13.32 0.52
CA SER A 49 -11.15 -14.71 0.19
C SER A 49 -12.04 -14.92 -1.05
N ARG A 50 -11.43 -14.85 -2.23
CA ARG A 50 -11.84 -15.77 -3.29
C ARG A 50 -11.08 -17.07 -3.10
N GLU A 51 -11.69 -17.96 -2.34
CA GLU A 51 -11.31 -19.38 -2.24
C GLU A 51 -11.06 -19.94 -3.65
N PRO A 52 -9.99 -20.74 -3.89
CA PRO A 52 -9.95 -21.55 -5.09
C PRO A 52 -11.11 -22.55 -4.98
N VAL A 53 -12.14 -22.42 -5.81
CA VAL A 53 -13.18 -23.45 -5.89
C VAL A 53 -12.46 -24.74 -6.30
N GLY A 54 -12.41 -25.69 -5.38
CA GLY A 54 -11.77 -26.97 -5.59
C GLY A 54 -12.45 -27.67 -6.75
N GLU A 55 -11.67 -27.93 -7.80
CA GLU A 55 -11.94 -28.95 -8.79
C GLU A 55 -12.15 -30.31 -8.09
N GLN A 56 -13.14 -31.08 -8.56
CA GLN A 56 -13.34 -32.55 -8.45
C GLN A 56 -14.43 -33.06 -7.50
N ARG A 57 -15.55 -33.53 -8.09
CA ARG A 57 -15.97 -34.96 -8.00
C ARG A 57 -16.64 -35.41 -9.31
N PRO A 58 -16.14 -36.45 -9.99
CA PRO A 58 -16.89 -37.20 -10.98
C PRO A 58 -17.85 -38.19 -10.27
N THR A 59 -19.02 -38.44 -10.86
CA THR A 59 -19.87 -39.61 -10.57
C THR A 59 -20.28 -40.26 -11.88
#